data_AF-A0A553BRE3-F1
#
_entry.id   AF-A0A553BRE3-F1
#
_cell.length_a   1.000
_cell.length_b   1.000
_cell.length_c   1.000
_cell.angle_alpha   90.00
_cell.angle_beta   90.00
_cell.angle_gamma   90.00
#
_symmetry.space_group_name_H-M   'P 1'
#
loop_
_entity.id
_entity.type
_entity.pdbx_description
1 polymer ?
#
loop_
_entity_poly.entity_id
_entity_poly.type
_entity_poly.pdbx_seq_one_letter_code
_entity_poly.pdbx_strand_id
1 'polypeptide(L)'
;MPVTLLTIIMHLVCKIKLTKKDNIMENITFCQSCGMPLNTDEVKGMEQNGVKNNEYCKYCYENSSFKNPKMGLEDMKETVKNKMEKMKLPNYMIQKAVNVLPALKRWKTKQQ
;
A
#
# COMPACT_ATOMS: atom_id res chain seq x y z
N MET A 1 27.17 49.54 19.63
CA MET A 1 25.78 49.05 19.72
C MET A 1 25.49 48.18 18.50
N PRO A 2 24.82 47.03 18.64
CA PRO A 2 25.05 45.84 17.82
C PRO A 2 24.03 45.73 16.68
N VAL A 3 24.33 46.30 15.52
CA VAL A 3 23.49 46.14 14.30
C VAL A 3 24.05 45.10 13.32
N THR A 4 25.25 44.59 13.54
CA THR A 4 25.87 43.55 12.69
C THR A 4 25.54 42.12 13.12
N LEU A 5 25.00 41.91 14.31
CA LEU A 5 24.66 40.57 14.81
C LEU A 5 23.31 40.08 14.28
N LEU A 6 22.37 40.98 13.99
CA LEU A 6 21.02 40.61 13.52
C LEU A 6 21.00 40.17 12.04
N THR A 7 21.87 40.75 11.19
CA THR A 7 21.97 40.40 9.77
C THR A 7 22.61 39.02 9.53
N ILE A 8 23.52 38.60 10.41
CA ILE A 8 24.12 37.25 10.35
C ILE A 8 23.07 36.17 10.66
N ILE A 9 22.13 36.46 11.57
CA ILE A 9 21.05 35.52 11.93
C ILE A 9 20.09 35.33 10.75
N MET A 10 19.72 36.40 10.03
CA MET A 10 18.86 36.33 8.84
C MET A 10 19.45 35.47 7.70
N HIS A 11 20.77 35.49 7.51
CA HIS A 11 21.42 34.62 6.51
C HIS A 11 21.54 33.16 6.97
N LEU A 12 21.57 32.89 8.27
CA LEU A 12 21.59 31.51 8.80
C LEU A 12 20.24 30.81 8.63
N VAL A 13 19.11 31.51 8.79
CA VAL A 13 17.77 30.87 8.68
C VAL A 13 17.47 30.39 7.26
N CYS A 14 18.04 31.02 6.23
CA CYS A 14 17.75 30.69 4.83
C CYS A 14 18.44 29.40 4.35
N LYS A 15 19.54 28.95 4.99
CA LYS A 15 20.24 27.70 4.62
C LYS A 15 19.59 26.43 5.18
N ILE A 16 18.62 26.54 6.09
CA ILE A 16 18.05 25.38 6.81
C ILE A 16 16.82 24.77 6.09
N LYS A 17 16.18 25.45 5.14
CA LYS A 17 15.05 24.88 4.36
C LYS A 17 15.49 24.08 3.12
N LEU A 18 16.56 23.30 3.24
CA LEU A 18 16.94 22.25 2.30
C LEU A 18 16.56 20.85 2.82
N THR A 19 15.43 20.72 3.53
CA THR A 19 14.95 19.39 3.93
C THR A 19 14.05 18.81 2.85
N LYS A 20 14.68 17.96 2.03
CA LYS A 20 14.12 16.73 1.47
C LYS A 20 12.90 16.89 0.57
N LYS A 21 13.17 17.16 -0.71
CA LYS A 21 12.39 16.57 -1.79
C LYS A 21 13.05 15.24 -2.15
N ASP A 22 12.89 14.25 -1.29
CA ASP A 22 13.27 12.88 -1.63
C ASP A 22 12.37 12.47 -2.80
N ASN A 23 12.95 12.38 -4.00
CA ASN A 23 12.36 11.69 -5.15
C ASN A 23 12.34 10.19 -4.81
N ILE A 24 11.43 9.79 -3.91
CA ILE A 24 11.16 8.39 -3.66
C ILE A 24 10.26 7.96 -4.82
N MET A 25 10.86 7.29 -5.80
CA MET A 25 10.11 6.37 -6.64
C MET A 25 9.61 5.27 -5.69
N GLU A 26 8.51 5.56 -5.02
CA GLU A 26 7.82 4.60 -4.16
C GLU A 26 7.39 3.47 -5.08
N ASN A 27 8.12 2.36 -5.04
CA ASN A 27 7.69 1.12 -5.66
C ASN A 27 6.46 0.65 -4.88
N ILE A 28 5.28 1.18 -5.24
CA ILE A 28 4.02 0.80 -4.62
C ILE A 28 3.79 -0.67 -4.95
N THR A 29 4.05 -1.52 -3.96
CA THR A 29 3.72 -2.93 -4.05
C THR A 29 2.22 -3.11 -3.80
N PHE A 30 1.62 -4.05 -4.52
CA PHE A 30 0.20 -4.37 -4.37
C PHE A 30 0.06 -5.77 -3.81
N CYS A 31 -0.97 -5.95 -2.96
CA CYS A 31 -1.33 -7.23 -2.40
C CYS A 31 -1.66 -8.21 -3.53
N GLN A 32 -0.93 -9.32 -3.59
CA GLN A 32 -1.07 -10.38 -4.59
C GLN A 32 -2.30 -11.28 -4.37
N SER A 33 -3.21 -10.87 -3.48
CA SER A 33 -4.51 -11.51 -3.25
C SER A 33 -5.70 -10.58 -3.48
N CYS A 34 -5.62 -9.29 -3.15
CA CYS A 34 -6.77 -8.38 -3.26
C CYS A 34 -6.48 -7.08 -4.03
N GLY A 35 -5.25 -6.89 -4.52
CA GLY A 35 -4.86 -5.69 -5.25
C GLY A 35 -4.74 -4.42 -4.41
N MET A 36 -4.83 -4.51 -3.08
CA MET A 36 -4.70 -3.35 -2.19
C MET A 36 -3.24 -2.87 -2.13
N PRO A 37 -2.96 -1.56 -2.21
CA PRO A 37 -1.61 -1.03 -2.09
C PRO A 37 -1.01 -1.31 -0.70
N LEU A 38 0.28 -1.68 -0.67
CA LEU A 38 1.07 -2.00 0.51
C LEU A 38 2.07 -0.87 0.82
N ASN A 39 1.56 0.37 0.85
CA ASN A 39 2.36 1.58 1.07
C ASN A 39 2.92 1.71 2.49
N THR A 40 2.29 1.09 3.49
CA THR A 40 2.73 1.14 4.89
C THR A 40 2.88 -0.25 5.49
N ASP A 41 3.76 -0.40 6.48
CA ASP A 41 3.92 -1.67 7.20
C ASP A 41 2.69 -2.06 8.05
N GLU A 42 1.78 -1.11 8.29
CA GLU A 42 0.52 -1.33 8.98
C GLU A 42 -0.48 -2.12 8.15
N VAL A 43 -0.40 -2.04 6.82
CA VAL A 43 -1.29 -2.77 5.92
C VAL A 43 -0.71 -4.11 5.49
N LYS A 44 0.60 -4.31 5.64
CA LYS A 44 1.30 -5.56 5.34
C LYS A 44 0.89 -6.68 6.27
N GLY A 45 0.78 -7.89 5.71
CA GLY A 45 0.55 -9.12 6.45
C GLY A 45 1.74 -9.45 7.36
N MET A 46 1.55 -10.43 8.23
CA MET A 46 2.60 -10.89 9.13
C MET A 46 2.75 -12.41 9.07
N GLU A 47 3.99 -12.84 9.11
CA GLU A 47 4.38 -14.22 9.34
C GLU A 47 4.24 -14.58 10.82
N GLN A 48 4.23 -15.87 11.16
CA GLN A 48 4.12 -16.35 12.54
C GLN A 48 5.26 -15.86 13.45
N ASN A 49 6.43 -15.54 12.87
CA ASN A 49 7.58 -14.96 13.58
C ASN A 49 7.49 -13.43 13.75
N GLY A 50 6.39 -12.79 13.34
CA GLY A 50 6.20 -11.34 13.41
C GLY A 50 6.83 -10.55 12.26
N VAL A 51 7.49 -11.21 11.29
CA VAL A 51 8.06 -10.56 10.10
C VAL A 51 6.95 -10.10 9.16
N LYS A 52 7.09 -8.91 8.59
CA LYS A 52 6.13 -8.34 7.64
C LYS A 52 6.23 -8.98 6.27
N ASN A 53 5.07 -9.31 5.69
CA ASN A 53 4.96 -9.83 4.33
C ASN A 53 4.80 -8.67 3.33
N ASN A 54 5.69 -8.60 2.33
CA ASN A 54 5.69 -7.53 1.33
C ASN A 54 4.78 -7.82 0.12
N GLU A 55 4.14 -8.98 0.07
CA GLU A 55 3.30 -9.44 -1.04
C GLU A 55 1.82 -9.50 -0.68
N TYR A 56 1.49 -9.65 0.60
CA TYR A 56 0.13 -9.79 1.08
C TYR A 56 -0.19 -8.77 2.18
N CYS A 57 -1.44 -8.34 2.23
CA CYS A 57 -1.93 -7.47 3.29
C CYS A 57 -2.44 -8.25 4.50
N LYS A 58 -2.50 -7.59 5.66
CA LYS A 58 -3.03 -8.15 6.92
C LYS A 58 -4.48 -8.65 6.85
N TYR A 59 -5.25 -8.15 5.88
CA TYR A 59 -6.63 -8.57 5.69
C TYR A 59 -6.74 -9.89 4.93
N CYS A 60 -5.77 -10.19 4.06
CA CYS A 60 -5.74 -11.43 3.29
C CYS A 60 -4.90 -12.51 3.97
N TYR A 61 -3.81 -12.12 4.64
CA TYR A 61 -2.79 -13.02 5.15
C TYR A 61 -2.31 -12.60 6.55
N GLU A 62 -2.32 -13.54 7.49
CA GLU A 62 -1.94 -13.35 8.89
C GLU A 62 -1.46 -14.67 9.49
N ASN A 63 -0.47 -14.62 10.39
CA ASN A 63 0.09 -15.81 11.06
C ASN A 63 0.53 -16.90 10.05
N SER A 64 1.20 -16.47 8.98
CA SER A 64 1.66 -17.35 7.90
C SER A 64 0.54 -18.11 7.16
N SER A 65 -0.72 -17.68 7.26
CA SER A 65 -1.87 -18.33 6.62
C SER A 65 -2.86 -17.32 6.00
N PHE A 66 -3.53 -17.72 4.91
CA PHE A 66 -4.64 -16.93 4.39
C PHE A 66 -5.84 -17.04 5.32
N LYS A 67 -6.49 -15.92 5.65
CA LYS A 67 -7.69 -15.92 6.51
C LYS A 67 -8.82 -16.77 5.92
N ASN A 68 -8.95 -16.74 4.60
CA ASN A 68 -9.96 -17.51 3.87
C ASN A 68 -9.27 -18.39 2.79
N PRO A 69 -8.73 -19.58 3.14
CA PRO A 69 -7.99 -20.41 2.20
C PRO A 69 -8.89 -21.09 1.15
N LYS A 70 -10.16 -21.32 1.47
CA LYS A 70 -11.16 -21.93 0.57
C LYS A 70 -11.87 -20.92 -0.36
N MET A 71 -11.61 -19.63 -0.18
CA MET A 71 -12.26 -18.57 -0.94
C MET A 71 -11.81 -18.59 -2.40
N GLY A 72 -12.77 -18.56 -3.33
CA GLY A 72 -12.51 -18.50 -4.76
C GLY A 72 -12.22 -17.09 -5.26
N LEU A 73 -11.84 -16.99 -6.54
CA LEU A 73 -11.61 -15.71 -7.21
C LEU A 73 -12.89 -14.86 -7.26
N GLU A 74 -14.04 -15.46 -7.60
CA GLU A 74 -15.32 -14.73 -7.67
C GLU A 74 -15.73 -14.14 -6.31
N ASP A 75 -15.58 -14.91 -5.23
CA ASP A 75 -15.82 -14.43 -3.86
C ASP A 75 -14.90 -13.26 -3.49
N MET A 76 -13.64 -13.28 -3.94
CA MET A 76 -12.70 -12.19 -3.73
C MET A 76 -13.10 -10.94 -4.52
N LYS A 77 -13.55 -11.09 -5.78
CA LYS A 77 -14.07 -9.98 -6.58
C LYS A 77 -15.23 -9.30 -5.88
N GLU A 78 -16.17 -10.08 -5.35
CA GLU A 78 -17.30 -9.55 -4.59
C GLU A 78 -16.84 -8.86 -3.30
N THR A 79 -15.91 -9.47 -2.57
CA THR A 79 -15.34 -8.88 -1.34
C THR A 79 -14.69 -7.52 -1.60
N VAL A 80 -13.86 -7.43 -2.64
CA VAL A 80 -13.18 -6.18 -3.04
C VAL A 80 -14.21 -5.14 -3.48
N LYS A 81 -15.19 -5.53 -4.31
CA LYS A 81 -16.29 -4.66 -4.75
C LYS A 81 -17.04 -4.08 -3.54
N ASN A 82 -17.56 -4.94 -2.67
CA ASN A 82 -18.32 -4.55 -1.48
C ASN A 82 -17.51 -3.63 -0.56
N LYS A 83 -16.20 -3.87 -0.41
CA LYS A 83 -15.33 -3.03 0.42
C LYS A 83 -15.13 -1.65 -0.20
N MET A 84 -14.88 -1.57 -1.51
CA MET A 84 -14.67 -0.30 -2.21
C MET A 84 -15.96 0.52 -2.32
N GLU A 85 -17.11 -0.13 -2.50
CA GLU A 85 -18.43 0.52 -2.46
C GLU A 85 -18.72 1.14 -1.08
N LYS A 86 -18.40 0.42 0.00
CA LYS A 86 -18.48 0.95 1.38
C LYS A 86 -17.57 2.15 1.60
N MET A 87 -16.44 2.21 0.89
CA MET A 87 -15.53 3.36 0.88
C MET A 87 -15.98 4.49 -0.05
N LYS A 88 -17.14 4.34 -0.72
CA LYS A 88 -17.70 5.29 -1.69
C LYS A 88 -16.75 5.63 -2.84
N LEU A 89 -15.94 4.66 -3.26
CA LEU A 89 -15.05 4.81 -4.41
C LEU A 89 -15.86 4.78 -5.72
N PRO A 90 -15.42 5.50 -6.76
CA PRO A 90 -16.14 5.54 -8.03
C PRO A 90 -16.07 4.19 -8.74
N ASN A 91 -17.18 3.79 -9.38
CA ASN A 91 -17.35 2.48 -10.00
C ASN A 91 -16.21 2.07 -10.95
N TYR A 92 -15.64 3.01 -11.70
CA TYR A 92 -14.53 2.70 -12.61
C TYR A 92 -13.28 2.19 -11.89
N MET A 93 -12.98 2.68 -10.68
CA MET A 93 -11.87 2.19 -9.87
C MET A 93 -12.15 0.78 -9.35
N ILE A 94 -13.40 0.54 -8.93
CA ILE A 94 -13.84 -0.76 -8.44
C ILE A 94 -13.69 -1.81 -9.55
N GLN A 95 -14.16 -1.50 -10.76
CA GLN A 95 -14.02 -2.38 -11.91
C GLN A 95 -12.55 -2.63 -12.27
N LYS A 96 -11.70 -1.61 -12.26
CA LYS A 96 -10.25 -1.81 -12.45
C LYS A 96 -9.66 -2.75 -11.41
N ALA A 97 -9.96 -2.56 -10.12
CA ALA A 97 -9.45 -3.40 -9.04
C ALA A 97 -9.91 -4.86 -9.19
N VAL A 98 -11.18 -5.08 -9.54
CA VAL A 98 -11.74 -6.43 -9.78
C VAL A 98 -11.09 -7.10 -10.99
N ASN A 99 -10.86 -6.36 -12.07
CA ASN A 99 -10.31 -6.89 -13.32
C ASN A 99 -8.83 -7.28 -13.22
N VAL A 100 -8.08 -6.71 -12.27
CA VAL A 100 -6.67 -7.11 -12.04
C VAL A 100 -6.54 -8.37 -11.17
N LEU A 101 -7.57 -8.74 -10.40
CA LEU A 101 -7.52 -9.90 -9.50
C LEU A 101 -7.07 -11.20 -10.18
N PRO A 102 -7.58 -11.58 -11.37
CA PRO A 102 -7.17 -12.82 -12.05
C PRO A 102 -5.67 -12.87 -12.41
N ALA A 103 -5.01 -11.72 -12.53
CA ALA A 103 -3.59 -11.63 -12.87
C ALA A 103 -2.67 -11.74 -11.63
N LEU A 104 -3.21 -11.67 -10.41
CA LEU A 104 -2.42 -11.71 -9.17
C LEU A 104 -1.95 -13.14 -8.85
N LYS A 105 -0.81 -13.27 -8.16
CA LYS A 105 -0.18 -14.58 -7.87
C LYS A 105 -1.12 -15.62 -7.25
N ARG A 106 -2.01 -15.20 -6.34
CA ARG A 106 -2.97 -16.10 -5.68
C ARG A 106 -3.97 -16.72 -6.65
N TRP A 107 -4.38 -15.96 -7.66
CA TRP A 107 -5.49 -16.31 -8.55
C TRP A 107 -5.04 -16.71 -9.95
N LYS A 108 -3.77 -16.48 -10.27
CA LYS A 108 -3.17 -16.88 -11.53
C LYS A 108 -3.21 -18.40 -11.62
N THR A 109 -4.26 -18.93 -12.25
CA THR A 109 -4.23 -20.26 -12.83
C THR A 109 -3.15 -20.24 -13.91
N LYS A 110 -2.26 -21.24 -13.94
CA LYS A 110 -1.32 -21.38 -15.06
C LYS A 110 -2.17 -21.37 -16.33
N GLN A 111 -2.11 -20.29 -17.10
CA GLN A 111 -2.59 -20.36 -18.47
C GLN A 111 -1.67 -21.34 -19.16
N GLN A 112 -2.22 -22.51 -19.49
CA GLN A 112 -1.61 -23.52 -20.32
C GLN A 112 -1.72 -23.08 -21.78
#